data_AF-A0A958LGK0-F1
#
_entry.id   AF-A0A958LGK0-F1
#
_cell.length_a   1.000
_cell.length_b   1.000
_cell.length_c   1.000
_cell.angle_alpha   90.00
_cell.angle_beta   90.00
_cell.angle_gamma   90.00
#
_symmetry.space_group_name_H-M   'P 1'
#
loop_
_entity.id
_entity.type
_entity.pdbx_description
1 polymer ?
#
loop_
_entity_poly.entity_id
_entity_poly.type
_entity_poly.pdbx_seq_one_letter_code
_entity_poly.pdbx_strand_id
1 'polypeptide(L)'
;ASSSTKLHYWESLLSKEQIDAAEAIAKGERDVGSLDDFSDTERAAILELAYEYLTYLRMSVYRETSSTADRAQALLVARSQLKEGPALPAVPVPAVRPDQGHESRRVSLIGGLDDDQWFYEFHWRPAFHDMLDPREGYDEGAQIDFFDLRFRQRESDEFKLERFTPVAIESLAPRDRLLRPISWRVGGWVGRKRFAPDTDRLIGRLSGGPGMAFSHWRGLSYFFVDTAFEIAEEYDGNAVGGLGGEVGSYLDVSDTLRLKLSGGAERFVLGDEHNTWFGQLDLGYELGTNALLKISGARKGSVDAYWNELSAGIQLYF
;
A
#
# COMPACT_ATOMS: atom_id res chain seq x y z
N ALA A 1 12.19 16.31 3.29
CA ALA A 1 11.55 15.08 3.81
C ALA A 1 10.47 15.46 4.81
N SER A 2 9.32 14.79 4.77
CA SER A 2 8.28 14.94 5.80
C SER A 2 8.80 14.47 7.17
N SER A 3 8.15 14.87 8.27
CA SER A 3 8.51 14.37 9.61
C SER A 3 8.38 12.84 9.71
N SER A 4 7.37 12.24 9.07
CA SER A 4 7.22 10.77 9.05
C SER A 4 8.39 10.10 8.32
N THR A 5 8.80 10.61 7.16
CA THR A 5 9.96 10.08 6.42
C THR A 5 11.25 10.15 7.23
N LYS A 6 11.46 11.26 7.95
CA LYS A 6 12.63 11.39 8.84
C LYS A 6 12.60 10.39 9.99
N LEU A 7 11.45 10.23 10.65
CA LEU A 7 11.30 9.31 11.77
C LEU A 7 11.57 7.86 11.34
N HIS A 8 10.98 7.40 10.24
CA HIS A 8 11.26 6.06 9.70
C HIS A 8 12.76 5.86 9.43
N TYR A 9 13.41 6.83 8.78
CA TYR A 9 14.83 6.73 8.46
C TYR A 9 15.71 6.73 9.72
N TRP A 10 15.49 7.65 10.65
CA TRP A 10 16.28 7.72 11.88
C TRP A 10 16.04 6.52 12.81
N GLU A 11 14.82 6.00 12.87
CA GLU A 11 14.53 4.77 13.62
C GLU A 11 15.37 3.60 13.10
N SER A 12 15.56 3.49 11.78
CA SER A 12 16.40 2.44 11.17
C SER A 12 17.89 2.50 11.52
N LEU A 13 18.36 3.64 12.05
CA LEU A 13 19.78 3.87 12.39
C LEU A 13 20.08 3.67 13.88
N LEU A 14 19.04 3.51 14.70
CA LEU A 14 19.15 3.54 16.16
C LEU A 14 18.83 2.18 16.78
N SER A 15 19.41 1.93 17.94
CA SER A 15 19.09 0.77 18.77
C SER A 15 17.69 0.91 19.37
N LYS A 16 17.12 -0.23 19.75
CA LYS A 16 15.83 -0.28 20.45
C LYS A 16 15.82 0.59 21.70
N GLU A 17 16.88 0.53 22.50
CA GLU A 17 17.02 1.26 23.77
C GLU A 17 17.05 2.78 23.53
N GLN A 18 17.68 3.22 22.45
CA GLN A 18 17.72 4.63 22.05
C GLN A 18 16.34 5.12 21.60
N ILE A 19 15.64 4.32 20.78
CA ILE A 19 14.28 4.63 20.31
C ILE A 19 13.31 4.72 21.49
N ASP A 20 13.36 3.74 22.41
CA ASP A 20 12.49 3.69 23.59
C ASP A 20 12.75 4.89 24.52
N ALA A 21 14.02 5.32 24.67
CA ALA A 21 14.36 6.53 25.41
C ALA A 21 13.81 7.79 24.73
N ALA A 22 13.95 7.91 23.40
CA ALA A 22 13.45 9.04 22.64
C ALA A 22 11.92 9.15 22.69
N GLU A 23 11.21 8.03 22.55
CA GLU A 23 9.75 7.94 22.67
C GLU A 23 9.28 8.41 24.05
N ALA A 24 9.90 7.89 25.12
CA ALA A 24 9.55 8.23 26.50
C ALA A 24 9.80 9.71 26.81
N ILE A 25 10.93 10.28 26.34
CA ILE A 25 11.22 11.72 26.54
C ILE A 25 10.19 12.58 25.79
N ALA A 26 9.92 12.27 24.52
CA ALA A 26 8.94 13.00 23.72
C ALA A 26 7.54 12.98 24.36
N LYS A 27 7.13 11.84 24.92
CA LYS A 27 5.85 11.68 25.63
C LYS A 27 5.84 12.28 27.03
N GLY A 28 6.99 12.66 27.58
CA GLY A 28 7.13 13.21 28.93
C GLY A 28 7.12 12.14 30.04
N GLU A 29 7.39 10.89 29.66
CA GLU A 29 7.47 9.72 30.55
C GLU A 29 8.89 9.54 31.13
N ARG A 30 9.88 10.19 30.52
CA ARG A 30 11.29 10.23 30.95
C ARG A 30 11.80 11.66 30.92
N ASP A 31 12.60 12.05 31.90
CA ASP A 31 13.23 13.37 31.95
C ASP A 31 14.37 13.48 30.91
N VAL A 32 14.53 14.66 30.32
CA VAL A 32 15.49 14.94 29.23
C VAL A 32 16.95 14.72 29.69
N GLY A 33 17.26 14.96 30.96
CA GLY A 33 18.60 14.77 31.53
C GLY A 33 18.91 13.33 31.91
N SER A 34 17.92 12.44 31.96
CA SER A 34 18.08 11.05 32.41
C SER A 34 18.61 10.17 31.28
N LEU A 35 19.79 10.48 30.74
CA LEU A 35 20.44 9.72 29.65
C LEU A 35 21.88 9.29 30.02
N ASP A 36 22.14 9.12 31.32
CA ASP A 36 23.49 8.87 31.84
C ASP A 36 24.15 7.60 31.27
N ASP A 37 23.33 6.60 30.94
CA ASP A 37 23.75 5.30 30.39
C ASP A 37 24.22 5.36 28.92
N PHE A 38 24.05 6.49 28.24
CA PHE A 38 24.39 6.68 26.83
C PHE A 38 25.62 7.58 26.68
N SER A 39 26.43 7.35 25.65
CA SER A 39 27.52 8.25 25.24
C SER A 39 26.98 9.56 24.67
N ASP A 40 27.78 10.62 24.62
CA ASP A 40 27.33 11.95 24.15
C ASP A 40 26.78 11.91 22.71
N THR A 41 27.36 11.09 21.83
CA THR A 41 26.84 10.86 20.46
C THR A 41 25.45 10.21 20.48
N GLU A 42 25.23 9.21 21.35
CA GLU A 42 23.95 8.53 21.47
C GLU A 42 22.90 9.44 22.12
N ARG A 43 23.28 10.23 23.12
CA ARG A 43 22.42 11.26 23.72
C ARG A 43 21.97 12.26 22.68
N ALA A 44 22.89 12.76 21.86
CA ALA A 44 22.57 13.68 20.77
C ALA A 44 21.54 13.08 19.81
N ALA A 45 21.71 11.81 19.41
CA ALA A 45 20.79 11.12 18.51
C ALA A 45 19.40 10.89 19.14
N ILE A 46 19.35 10.49 20.42
CA ILE A 46 18.10 10.33 21.18
C ILE A 46 17.34 11.64 21.27
N LEU A 47 18.02 12.75 21.58
CA LEU A 47 17.40 14.07 21.71
C LEU A 47 16.89 14.61 20.37
N GLU A 48 17.65 14.40 19.28
CA GLU A 48 17.23 14.75 17.92
C GLU A 48 15.98 13.95 17.50
N LEU A 49 15.97 12.63 17.74
CA LEU A 49 14.81 11.77 17.46
C LEU A 49 13.59 12.17 18.30
N ALA A 50 13.77 12.40 19.60
CA ALA A 50 12.70 12.79 20.51
C ALA A 50 12.06 14.12 20.09
N TYR A 51 12.86 15.08 19.63
CA TYR A 51 12.37 16.38 19.14
C TYR A 51 11.53 16.24 17.86
N GLU A 52 12.02 15.46 16.88
CA GLU A 52 11.26 15.22 15.65
C GLU A 52 9.97 14.42 15.93
N TYR A 53 10.01 13.45 16.85
CA TYR A 53 8.82 12.69 17.23
C TYR A 53 7.79 13.55 17.97
N LEU A 54 8.23 14.40 18.90
CA LEU A 54 7.35 15.39 19.55
C LEU A 54 6.71 16.33 18.52
N THR A 55 7.48 16.75 17.51
CA THR A 55 6.97 17.58 16.41
C THR A 55 5.90 16.84 15.60
N TYR A 56 6.12 15.56 15.27
CA TYR A 56 5.11 14.72 14.61
C TYR A 56 3.83 14.58 15.44
N LEU A 57 3.94 14.34 16.76
CA LEU A 57 2.78 14.21 17.64
C LEU A 57 1.92 15.49 17.68
N ARG A 58 2.57 16.67 17.65
CA ARG A 58 1.88 17.98 17.58
C ARG A 58 1.11 18.17 16.28
N MET A 59 1.56 17.57 15.18
CA MET A 59 0.89 17.68 13.88
C MET A 59 -0.23 16.65 13.68
N SER A 60 -0.10 15.46 14.28
CA SER A 60 -0.95 14.30 13.95
C SER A 60 -2.16 14.12 14.86
N VAL A 61 -2.04 14.31 16.18
CA VAL A 61 -3.10 13.94 17.14
C VAL A 61 -3.19 14.86 18.37
N TYR A 62 -2.11 15.56 18.75
CA TYR A 62 -2.11 16.40 19.96
C TYR A 62 -2.40 17.87 19.66
N ARG A 63 -3.46 18.43 20.24
CA ARG A 63 -3.62 19.88 20.39
C ARG A 63 -2.39 20.41 21.14
N GLU A 64 -1.75 21.44 20.59
CA GLU A 64 -0.70 22.19 21.28
C GLU A 64 -1.14 22.56 22.70
N THR A 65 -0.44 22.03 23.69
CA THR A 65 -0.52 22.50 25.08
C THR A 65 0.77 23.23 25.41
N SER A 66 0.73 24.15 26.38
CA SER A 66 1.96 24.79 26.91
C SER A 66 3.02 23.75 27.28
N SER A 67 2.62 22.60 27.83
CA SER A 67 3.51 21.50 28.18
C SER A 67 4.22 20.83 26.99
N THR A 68 3.76 20.98 25.75
CA THR A 68 4.48 20.49 24.55
C THR A 68 5.56 21.45 24.10
N ALA A 69 5.31 22.77 24.19
CA ALA A 69 6.30 23.80 23.87
C ALA A 69 7.47 23.77 24.86
N ASP A 70 7.17 23.64 26.16
CA ASP A 70 8.19 23.55 27.21
C ASP A 70 9.11 22.33 27.01
N ARG A 71 8.54 21.17 26.63
CA ARG A 71 9.32 19.97 26.31
C ARG A 71 10.17 20.14 25.06
N ALA A 72 9.64 20.76 24.02
CA ALA A 72 10.41 21.05 22.81
C ALA A 72 11.60 21.97 23.13
N GLN A 73 11.39 22.99 23.95
CA GLN A 73 12.45 23.87 24.42
C GLN A 73 13.48 23.11 25.27
N ALA A 74 13.04 22.26 26.20
CA ALA A 74 13.95 21.46 27.04
C ALA A 74 14.83 20.52 26.20
N LEU A 75 14.25 19.87 25.19
CA LEU A 75 14.99 19.04 24.23
C LEU A 75 16.05 19.83 23.47
N LEU A 76 15.69 21.01 22.95
CA LEU A 76 16.63 21.87 22.21
C LEU A 76 17.76 22.38 23.12
N VAL A 77 17.45 22.76 24.36
CA VAL A 77 18.46 23.20 25.35
C VAL A 77 19.42 22.05 25.67
N ALA A 78 18.91 20.87 25.99
CA ALA A 78 19.75 19.71 26.30
C ALA A 78 20.62 19.32 25.09
N ARG A 79 20.06 19.33 23.87
CA ARG A 79 20.81 19.03 22.66
C ARG A 79 21.93 20.03 22.39
N SER A 80 21.71 21.31 22.70
CA SER A 80 22.70 22.39 22.51
C SER A 80 23.88 22.35 23.48
N GLN A 81 23.76 21.63 24.60
CA GLN A 81 24.84 21.47 25.59
C GLN A 81 25.87 20.41 25.18
N LEU A 82 25.50 19.51 24.26
CA LEU A 82 26.39 18.50 23.69
C LEU A 82 27.29 19.14 22.62
N LYS A 83 28.56 18.74 22.57
CA LYS A 83 29.56 19.33 21.66
C LYS A 83 29.51 18.74 20.26
N GLU A 84 28.85 17.61 20.13
CA GLU A 84 28.68 16.84 18.91
C GLU A 84 27.81 17.63 17.93
N GLY A 85 28.25 17.71 16.67
CA GLY A 85 27.41 18.13 15.56
C GLY A 85 26.20 17.19 15.36
N PRO A 86 25.35 17.42 14.36
CA PRO A 86 24.18 16.58 14.10
C PRO A 86 24.52 15.09 14.17
N ALA A 87 23.87 14.36 15.07
CA ALA A 87 24.18 12.96 15.32
C ALA A 87 23.48 12.05 14.31
N LEU A 88 22.29 12.45 13.86
CA LEU A 88 21.54 11.74 12.83
C LEU A 88 21.76 12.39 11.45
N PRO A 89 22.04 11.57 10.41
CA PRO A 89 22.23 12.08 9.07
C PRO A 89 20.92 12.63 8.49
N ALA A 90 21.04 13.55 7.52
CA ALA A 90 19.90 13.98 6.74
C ALA A 90 19.31 12.79 5.96
N VAL A 91 17.99 12.78 5.80
CA VAL A 91 17.31 11.78 4.95
C VAL A 91 17.89 11.87 3.53
N PRO A 92 18.32 10.76 2.93
CA PRO A 92 18.79 10.73 1.56
C PRO A 92 17.76 11.33 0.62
N VAL A 93 18.20 12.21 -0.28
CA VAL A 93 17.33 12.70 -1.34
C VAL A 93 17.20 11.59 -2.38
N PRO A 94 15.98 11.19 -2.77
CA PRO A 94 15.80 10.22 -3.84
C PRO A 94 16.56 10.63 -5.10
N ALA A 95 17.23 9.67 -5.75
CA ALA A 95 17.98 9.94 -6.98
C ALA A 95 17.07 10.44 -8.12
N VAL A 96 15.81 9.99 -8.12
CA VAL A 96 14.78 10.40 -9.07
C VAL A 96 13.64 11.06 -8.30
N ARG A 97 13.27 12.27 -8.75
CA ARG A 97 12.14 13.01 -8.19
C ARG A 97 10.81 12.50 -8.74
N PRO A 98 9.67 12.74 -8.07
CA PRO A 98 8.35 12.39 -8.61
C PRO A 98 8.07 12.91 -10.02
N ASP A 99 8.53 14.12 -10.34
CA ASP A 99 8.38 14.71 -11.68
C ASP A 99 9.34 14.12 -12.75
N GLN A 100 10.21 13.21 -12.35
CA GLN A 100 11.14 12.49 -13.23
C GLN A 100 10.83 10.99 -13.31
N GLY A 101 9.82 10.52 -12.57
CA GLY A 101 9.32 9.16 -12.63
C GLY A 101 8.53 8.90 -13.90
N HIS A 102 7.87 7.74 -13.95
CA HIS A 102 6.95 7.43 -15.05
C HIS A 102 5.81 8.45 -15.10
N GLU A 103 5.29 8.68 -16.29
CA GLU A 103 4.11 9.52 -16.47
C GLU A 103 2.86 8.86 -15.85
N SER A 104 1.87 9.67 -15.49
CA SER A 104 0.73 9.20 -14.69
C SER A 104 -0.35 8.43 -15.46
N ARG A 105 -0.38 8.50 -16.81
CA ARG A 105 -1.34 7.72 -17.61
C ARG A 105 -0.69 6.44 -18.07
N ARG A 106 -1.50 5.40 -18.22
CA ARG A 106 -1.06 4.09 -18.65
C ARG A 106 -2.02 3.47 -19.65
N VAL A 107 -1.45 2.82 -20.66
CA VAL A 107 -2.15 1.83 -21.50
C VAL A 107 -1.44 0.50 -21.38
N SER A 108 -2.21 -0.58 -21.36
CA SER A 108 -1.68 -1.94 -21.36
C SER A 108 -2.33 -2.80 -22.44
N LEU A 109 -1.52 -3.64 -23.06
CA LEU A 109 -1.95 -4.73 -23.93
C LEU A 109 -1.55 -6.04 -23.28
N ILE A 110 -2.54 -6.87 -22.97
CA ILE A 110 -2.39 -8.09 -22.18
C ILE A 110 -2.97 -9.26 -22.97
N GLY A 111 -2.25 -10.37 -23.01
CA GLY A 111 -2.74 -11.65 -23.50
C GLY A 111 -2.66 -12.69 -22.39
N GLY A 112 -3.62 -13.62 -22.35
CA GLY A 112 -3.64 -14.62 -21.31
C GLY A 112 -4.60 -15.78 -21.57
N LEU A 113 -4.63 -16.68 -20.59
CA LEU A 113 -5.50 -17.83 -20.49
C LEU A 113 -6.36 -17.69 -19.23
N ASP A 114 -7.66 -17.89 -19.38
CA ASP A 114 -8.66 -18.03 -18.32
C ASP A 114 -9.19 -19.47 -18.40
N ASP A 115 -8.70 -20.33 -17.51
CA ASP A 115 -8.67 -21.79 -17.67
C ASP A 115 -8.13 -22.19 -19.05
N ASP A 116 -8.98 -22.74 -19.92
CA ASP A 116 -8.64 -23.19 -21.26
C ASP A 116 -9.01 -22.18 -22.36
N GLN A 117 -9.53 -20.99 -22.01
CA GLN A 117 -9.93 -19.96 -22.96
C GLN A 117 -8.89 -18.85 -23.06
N TRP A 118 -8.40 -18.56 -24.27
CA TRP A 118 -7.55 -17.39 -24.46
C TRP A 118 -8.35 -16.09 -24.37
N PHE A 119 -7.68 -15.05 -23.91
CA PHE A 119 -8.20 -13.70 -23.96
C PHE A 119 -7.13 -12.68 -24.34
N TYR A 120 -7.62 -11.56 -24.88
CA TYR A 120 -6.87 -10.33 -25.06
C TYR A 120 -7.55 -9.23 -24.27
N GLU A 121 -6.76 -8.41 -23.58
CA GLU A 121 -7.26 -7.31 -22.75
C GLU A 121 -6.53 -6.02 -23.09
N PHE A 122 -7.33 -4.97 -23.27
CA PHE A 122 -6.88 -3.59 -23.31
C PHE A 122 -7.23 -2.93 -21.98
N HIS A 123 -6.23 -2.33 -21.36
CA HIS A 123 -6.37 -1.63 -20.10
C HIS A 123 -5.96 -0.17 -20.27
N TRP A 124 -6.85 0.75 -19.92
CA TRP A 124 -6.54 2.17 -19.88
C TRP A 124 -6.75 2.73 -18.48
N ARG A 125 -5.76 3.48 -17.99
CA ARG A 125 -5.79 4.19 -16.72
C ARG A 125 -5.28 5.62 -16.94
N PRO A 126 -6.11 6.65 -16.76
CA PRO A 126 -5.71 8.03 -17.06
C PRO A 126 -4.90 8.71 -15.96
N ALA A 127 -4.81 8.14 -14.77
CA ALA A 127 -4.07 8.76 -13.69
C ALA A 127 -3.61 7.74 -12.64
N PHE A 128 -2.48 8.08 -12.02
CA PHE A 128 -1.86 7.48 -10.83
C PHE A 128 -1.19 6.11 -11.01
N HIS A 129 -0.35 5.78 -10.02
CA HIS A 129 0.57 4.65 -10.01
C HIS A 129 -0.04 3.43 -9.30
N ASP A 130 0.25 2.24 -9.83
CA ASP A 130 0.14 0.96 -9.13
C ASP A 130 1.38 0.73 -8.25
N MET A 131 1.26 -0.09 -7.22
CA MET A 131 2.41 -0.50 -6.42
C MET A 131 3.40 -1.40 -7.18
N LEU A 132 3.04 -1.93 -8.34
CA LEU A 132 3.97 -2.64 -9.22
C LEU A 132 4.54 -1.77 -10.35
N ASP A 133 4.11 -0.52 -10.47
CA ASP A 133 4.62 0.38 -11.50
C ASP A 133 6.08 0.81 -11.15
N PRO A 134 6.86 1.29 -12.15
CA PRO A 134 8.24 1.68 -11.91
C PRO A 134 8.38 2.66 -10.74
N ARG A 135 9.31 2.36 -9.83
CA ARG A 135 9.32 3.02 -8.52
C ARG A 135 9.86 4.44 -8.52
N GLU A 136 10.68 4.76 -9.51
CA GLU A 136 11.44 6.01 -9.53
C GLU A 136 10.50 7.22 -9.39
N GLY A 137 10.67 7.98 -8.31
CA GLY A 137 9.89 9.18 -8.02
C GLY A 137 8.59 9.00 -7.23
N TYR A 138 8.11 7.77 -6.94
CA TYR A 138 6.82 7.58 -6.24
C TYR A 138 6.98 7.05 -4.80
N ASP A 139 6.08 7.48 -3.90
CA ASP A 139 6.09 7.07 -2.49
C ASP A 139 5.67 5.59 -2.35
N GLU A 140 6.41 4.85 -1.53
CA GLU A 140 6.02 3.47 -1.16
C GLU A 140 4.78 3.50 -0.26
N GLY A 141 3.64 3.01 -0.76
CA GLY A 141 2.51 2.67 0.11
C GLY A 141 1.19 3.42 -0.11
N ALA A 142 1.05 4.32 -1.08
CA ALA A 142 -0.23 4.97 -1.34
C ALA A 142 -0.64 4.86 -2.80
N GLN A 143 -1.53 3.91 -3.12
CA GLN A 143 -2.13 3.77 -4.43
C GLN A 143 -3.48 4.47 -4.48
N ILE A 144 -3.74 5.19 -5.57
CA ILE A 144 -5.07 5.67 -5.90
C ILE A 144 -5.31 5.34 -7.37
N ASP A 145 -6.36 4.61 -7.69
CA ASP A 145 -6.80 4.43 -9.07
C ASP A 145 -7.98 5.35 -9.34
N PHE A 146 -7.89 6.21 -10.35
CA PHE A 146 -9.01 6.98 -10.88
C PHE A 146 -9.34 6.52 -12.29
N PHE A 147 -10.60 6.16 -12.51
CA PHE A 147 -11.18 5.90 -13.82
C PHE A 147 -10.45 4.79 -14.61
N ASP A 148 -10.28 3.62 -13.99
CA ASP A 148 -9.69 2.42 -14.59
C ASP A 148 -10.69 1.74 -15.53
N LEU A 149 -10.29 1.49 -16.78
CA LEU A 149 -11.13 0.82 -17.78
C LEU A 149 -10.41 -0.40 -18.37
N ARG A 150 -11.07 -1.55 -18.29
CA ARG A 150 -10.59 -2.82 -18.85
C ARG A 150 -11.60 -3.38 -19.81
N PHE A 151 -11.13 -3.65 -21.02
CA PHE A 151 -11.91 -4.31 -22.06
C PHE A 151 -11.24 -5.62 -22.41
N ARG A 152 -12.02 -6.69 -22.43
CA ARG A 152 -11.52 -8.04 -22.68
C ARG A 152 -12.32 -8.68 -23.80
N GLN A 153 -11.60 -9.38 -24.68
CA GLN A 153 -12.16 -10.28 -25.67
C GLN A 153 -11.65 -11.68 -25.34
N ARG A 154 -12.56 -12.64 -25.14
CA ARG A 154 -12.22 -14.06 -25.06
C ARG A 154 -12.38 -14.68 -26.44
N GLU A 155 -11.75 -15.83 -26.69
CA GLU A 155 -11.95 -16.56 -27.96
C GLU A 155 -13.42 -16.88 -28.24
N SER A 156 -14.20 -17.06 -27.17
CA SER A 156 -15.61 -17.40 -27.18
C SER A 156 -16.53 -16.20 -27.39
N ASP A 157 -16.04 -14.95 -27.37
CA ASP A 157 -16.89 -13.78 -27.43
C ASP A 157 -16.30 -12.49 -28.05
N GLU A 158 -17.13 -11.46 -28.12
CA GLU A 158 -16.76 -10.13 -28.60
C GLU A 158 -16.03 -9.31 -27.51
N PHE A 159 -15.30 -8.29 -27.94
CA PHE A 159 -14.64 -7.34 -27.05
C PHE A 159 -15.66 -6.58 -26.18
N LYS A 160 -15.62 -6.81 -24.88
CA LYS A 160 -16.59 -6.28 -23.91
C LYS A 160 -15.89 -5.55 -22.79
N LEU A 161 -16.62 -4.67 -22.11
CA LEU A 161 -16.20 -4.14 -20.83
C LEU A 161 -16.08 -5.30 -19.83
N GLU A 162 -14.88 -5.47 -19.29
CA GLU A 162 -14.57 -6.45 -18.25
C GLU A 162 -14.69 -5.81 -16.87
N ARG A 163 -14.14 -4.60 -16.72
CA ARG A 163 -14.21 -3.84 -15.46
C ARG A 163 -14.08 -2.34 -15.71
N PHE A 164 -14.85 -1.58 -14.94
CA PHE A 164 -14.75 -0.15 -14.77
C PHE A 164 -14.61 0.19 -13.28
N THR A 165 -13.54 0.87 -12.90
CA THR A 165 -13.31 1.35 -11.52
C THR A 165 -13.28 2.87 -11.52
N PRO A 166 -14.34 3.57 -11.08
CA PRO A 166 -14.31 5.03 -10.98
C PRO A 166 -13.25 5.53 -10.00
N VAL A 167 -13.18 4.92 -8.80
CA VAL A 167 -12.22 5.23 -7.74
C VAL A 167 -11.90 3.97 -6.95
N ALA A 168 -10.61 3.74 -6.69
CA ALA A 168 -10.13 2.88 -5.62
C ALA A 168 -8.92 3.55 -4.94
N ILE A 169 -8.84 3.46 -3.62
CA ILE A 169 -7.74 4.01 -2.82
C ILE A 169 -7.25 2.90 -1.91
N GLU A 170 -5.93 2.69 -1.91
CA GLU A 170 -5.25 1.80 -0.98
C GLU A 170 -4.07 2.56 -0.36
N SER A 171 -4.13 2.74 0.96
CA SER A 171 -3.09 3.39 1.75
C SER A 171 -2.49 2.34 2.69
N LEU A 172 -1.37 1.78 2.26
CA LEU A 172 -0.45 0.98 3.06
C LEU A 172 0.51 1.91 3.79
N ALA A 173 0.29 2.06 5.09
CA ALA A 173 1.13 2.87 5.95
C ALA A 173 1.95 1.92 6.85
N PRO A 174 3.24 1.68 6.54
CA PRO A 174 4.06 0.75 7.29
C PRO A 174 4.21 1.19 8.74
N ARG A 175 4.04 0.25 9.67
CA ARG A 175 4.18 0.50 11.10
C ARG A 175 5.61 0.23 11.55
N ASP A 176 6.13 1.10 12.39
CA ASP A 176 7.38 0.92 13.13
C ASP A 176 7.14 1.17 14.64
N ARG A 177 8.20 1.37 15.43
CA ARG A 177 8.05 1.55 16.88
C ARG A 177 7.34 2.86 17.21
N LEU A 178 7.72 3.95 16.54
CA LEU A 178 7.23 5.31 16.81
C LEU A 178 5.91 5.61 16.11
N LEU A 179 5.79 5.20 14.85
CA LEU A 179 4.69 5.44 13.94
C LEU A 179 3.85 4.17 13.76
N ARG A 180 2.62 4.24 14.27
CA ARG A 180 1.68 3.11 14.26
C ARG A 180 0.38 3.44 13.51
N PRO A 181 0.45 3.92 12.26
CA PRO A 181 -0.73 4.28 11.49
C PRO A 181 -1.61 3.06 11.18
N ILE A 182 -2.87 3.33 10.85
CA ILE A 182 -3.80 2.35 10.32
C ILE A 182 -3.70 2.43 8.79
N SER A 183 -3.44 1.29 8.14
CA SER A 183 -3.60 1.19 6.69
C SER A 183 -5.08 1.09 6.38
N TRP A 184 -5.52 1.55 5.22
CA TRP A 184 -6.94 1.51 4.87
C TRP A 184 -7.10 1.42 3.37
N ARG A 185 -8.23 0.85 2.95
CA ARG A 185 -8.62 0.85 1.55
C ARG A 185 -10.11 1.06 1.37
N VAL A 186 -10.48 1.64 0.24
CA VAL A 186 -11.87 1.80 -0.19
C VAL A 186 -11.91 1.79 -1.71
N GLY A 187 -12.92 1.18 -2.30
CA GLY A 187 -13.06 1.19 -3.75
C GLY A 187 -14.43 0.73 -4.21
N GLY A 188 -14.74 1.12 -5.43
CA GLY A 188 -15.95 0.68 -6.11
C GLY A 188 -15.66 0.35 -7.57
N TRP A 189 -16.31 -0.69 -8.08
CA TRP A 189 -16.19 -1.07 -9.49
C TRP A 189 -17.48 -1.68 -10.02
N VAL A 190 -17.67 -1.58 -11.34
CA VAL A 190 -18.68 -2.33 -12.09
C VAL A 190 -17.93 -3.25 -13.05
N GLY A 191 -18.23 -4.55 -13.04
CA GLY A 191 -17.43 -5.51 -13.79
C GLY A 191 -18.02 -6.90 -13.83
N ARG A 192 -17.42 -7.75 -14.65
CA ARG A 192 -17.88 -9.13 -14.86
C ARG A 192 -17.44 -10.02 -13.69
N LYS A 193 -18.40 -10.73 -13.10
CA LYS A 193 -18.18 -11.77 -12.09
C LYS A 193 -18.72 -13.10 -12.62
N ARG A 194 -17.94 -14.16 -12.42
CA ARG A 194 -18.31 -15.54 -12.77
C ARG A 194 -19.21 -16.12 -11.66
N PHE A 195 -20.45 -16.42 -12.00
CA PHE A 195 -21.43 -17.07 -11.11
C PHE A 195 -21.48 -18.59 -11.31
N ALA A 196 -21.28 -19.02 -12.56
CA ALA A 196 -21.23 -20.41 -12.99
C ALA A 196 -20.25 -20.53 -14.17
N PRO A 197 -19.81 -21.75 -14.55
CA PRO A 197 -19.03 -21.93 -15.77
C PRO A 197 -19.67 -21.22 -16.96
N ASP A 198 -18.86 -20.47 -17.72
CA ASP A 198 -19.25 -19.68 -18.90
C ASP A 198 -20.35 -18.62 -18.65
N THR A 199 -20.65 -18.28 -17.39
CA THR A 199 -21.69 -17.31 -17.04
C THR A 199 -21.11 -16.12 -16.29
N ASP A 200 -20.65 -15.14 -17.07
CA ASP A 200 -20.09 -13.89 -16.57
C ASP A 200 -21.15 -12.77 -16.63
N ARG A 201 -21.49 -12.22 -15.45
CA ARG A 201 -22.54 -11.20 -15.30
C ARG A 201 -21.96 -9.90 -14.77
N LEU A 202 -22.53 -8.79 -15.23
CA LEU A 202 -22.07 -7.46 -14.81
C LEU A 202 -22.64 -7.17 -13.42
N ILE A 203 -21.77 -6.98 -12.45
CA ILE A 203 -22.14 -6.61 -11.09
C ILE A 203 -21.56 -5.26 -10.72
N GLY A 204 -22.21 -4.57 -9.78
CA GLY A 204 -21.63 -3.45 -9.05
C GLY A 204 -21.06 -3.94 -7.72
N ARG A 205 -19.91 -3.40 -7.32
CA ARG A 205 -19.30 -3.70 -6.03
C ARG A 205 -18.74 -2.45 -5.36
N LEU A 206 -18.93 -2.38 -4.04
CA LEU A 206 -18.29 -1.44 -3.14
C LEU A 206 -17.59 -2.23 -2.03
N SER A 207 -16.36 -1.88 -1.70
CA SER A 207 -15.65 -2.52 -0.60
C SER A 207 -14.67 -1.57 0.08
N GLY A 208 -14.33 -1.88 1.31
CA GLY A 208 -13.30 -1.18 2.03
C GLY A 208 -13.15 -1.65 3.46
N GLY A 209 -12.05 -1.26 4.07
CA GLY A 209 -11.76 -1.62 5.43
C GLY A 209 -10.36 -1.22 5.91
N PRO A 210 -10.12 -1.38 7.22
CA PRO A 210 -8.83 -1.12 7.83
C PRO A 210 -7.85 -2.28 7.58
N GLY A 211 -6.58 -1.97 7.73
CA GLY A 211 -5.48 -2.91 7.61
C GLY A 211 -4.23 -2.45 8.34
N MET A 212 -3.17 -3.21 8.17
CA MET A 212 -1.83 -2.86 8.63
C MET A 212 -0.80 -3.25 7.58
N ALA A 213 0.29 -2.49 7.54
CA ALA A 213 1.45 -2.78 6.71
C ALA A 213 2.72 -2.77 7.56
N PHE A 214 3.72 -3.56 7.16
CA PHE A 214 4.99 -3.73 7.85
C PHE A 214 6.11 -3.84 6.83
N SER A 215 7.07 -2.92 6.88
CA SER A 215 8.24 -2.97 6.01
C SER A 215 9.16 -4.11 6.43
N HIS A 216 9.84 -4.70 5.47
CA HIS A 216 10.89 -5.68 5.69
C HIS A 216 12.05 -5.40 4.72
N TRP A 217 13.16 -6.13 4.90
CA TRP A 217 14.42 -5.93 4.16
C TRP A 217 14.35 -6.09 2.62
N ARG A 218 13.18 -6.42 2.06
CA ARG A 218 12.91 -6.59 0.63
C ARG A 218 11.59 -5.97 0.19
N GLY A 219 10.99 -5.06 0.95
CA GLY A 219 9.70 -4.46 0.59
C GLY A 219 8.73 -4.38 1.75
N LEU A 220 7.48 -4.80 1.52
CA LEU A 220 6.37 -4.51 2.42
C LEU A 220 5.37 -5.66 2.46
N SER A 221 4.95 -6.06 3.65
CA SER A 221 3.83 -6.99 3.83
C SER A 221 2.63 -6.28 4.44
N TYR A 222 1.43 -6.71 4.08
CA TYR A 222 0.19 -6.10 4.56
C TYR A 222 -0.90 -7.13 4.84
N PHE A 223 -1.88 -6.70 5.60
CA PHE A 223 -3.18 -7.37 5.68
C PHE A 223 -4.31 -6.35 5.78
N PHE A 224 -5.48 -6.73 5.27
CA PHE A 224 -6.72 -5.98 5.37
C PHE A 224 -7.85 -6.87 5.92
N VAL A 225 -8.79 -6.22 6.60
CA VAL A 225 -10.11 -6.77 6.91
C VAL A 225 -11.11 -5.90 6.18
N ASP A 226 -11.92 -6.50 5.33
CA ASP A 226 -12.80 -5.79 4.41
C ASP A 226 -14.27 -6.06 4.68
N THR A 227 -15.06 -5.01 4.43
CA THR A 227 -16.49 -5.12 4.19
C THR A 227 -16.74 -4.98 2.70
N ALA A 228 -17.66 -5.77 2.17
CA ALA A 228 -18.01 -5.75 0.75
C ALA A 228 -19.53 -5.78 0.56
N PHE A 229 -20.00 -5.00 -0.40
CA PHE A 229 -21.38 -4.99 -0.87
C PHE A 229 -21.38 -5.17 -2.38
N GLU A 230 -22.21 -6.09 -2.87
CA GLU A 230 -22.39 -6.31 -4.30
C GLU A 230 -23.86 -6.17 -4.68
N ILE A 231 -24.11 -5.66 -5.88
CA ILE A 231 -25.44 -5.43 -6.45
C ILE A 231 -25.46 -6.08 -7.83
N ALA A 232 -26.41 -7.00 -8.03
CA ALA A 232 -26.57 -7.76 -9.26
C ALA A 232 -28.00 -8.33 -9.33
N GLU A 233 -28.55 -8.52 -10.53
CA GLU A 233 -29.89 -9.14 -10.71
C GLU A 233 -29.90 -10.64 -10.35
N GLU A 234 -28.71 -11.24 -10.30
CA GLU A 234 -28.51 -12.66 -9.98
C GLU A 234 -28.70 -12.98 -8.49
N TYR A 235 -28.70 -11.98 -7.61
CA TYR A 235 -28.86 -12.17 -6.16
C TYR A 235 -30.31 -12.06 -5.71
N ASP A 236 -30.73 -12.86 -4.73
CA ASP A 236 -32.02 -12.65 -4.07
C ASP A 236 -32.05 -11.27 -3.39
N GLY A 237 -33.07 -10.47 -3.72
CA GLY A 237 -33.15 -9.06 -3.30
C GLY A 237 -32.16 -8.11 -4.00
N ASN A 238 -31.46 -8.57 -5.05
CA ASN A 238 -30.51 -7.85 -5.89
C ASN A 238 -29.24 -7.32 -5.19
N ALA A 239 -28.98 -7.73 -3.95
CA ALA A 239 -27.83 -7.25 -3.20
C ALA A 239 -27.34 -8.27 -2.18
N VAL A 240 -26.03 -8.29 -1.99
CA VAL A 240 -25.35 -9.13 -1.00
C VAL A 240 -24.33 -8.32 -0.22
N GLY A 241 -24.10 -8.71 1.03
CA GLY A 241 -23.13 -8.09 1.93
C GLY A 241 -22.24 -9.14 2.61
N GLY A 242 -20.95 -8.86 2.68
CA GLY A 242 -19.96 -9.79 3.19
C GLY A 242 -18.81 -9.14 3.94
N LEU A 243 -18.06 -10.00 4.62
CA LEU A 243 -16.83 -9.67 5.33
C LEU A 243 -15.71 -10.59 4.84
N GLY A 244 -14.50 -10.06 4.77
CA GLY A 244 -13.35 -10.84 4.33
C GLY A 244 -12.04 -10.24 4.78
N GLY A 245 -10.97 -10.76 4.23
CA GLY A 245 -9.65 -10.20 4.41
C GLY A 245 -8.70 -10.63 3.31
N GLU A 246 -7.63 -9.87 3.21
CA GLU A 246 -6.54 -10.09 2.27
C GLU A 246 -5.22 -9.98 3.00
N VAL A 247 -4.27 -10.83 2.64
CA VAL A 247 -2.87 -10.72 3.02
C VAL A 247 -2.03 -10.61 1.76
N GLY A 248 -0.96 -9.82 1.80
CA GLY A 248 -0.05 -9.72 0.68
C GLY A 248 1.34 -9.25 1.06
N SER A 249 2.28 -9.43 0.15
CA SER A 249 3.67 -9.01 0.29
C SER A 249 4.24 -8.58 -1.05
N TYR A 250 4.86 -7.41 -1.06
CA TYR A 250 5.66 -6.86 -2.13
C TYR A 250 7.13 -7.20 -1.87
N LEU A 251 7.78 -7.81 -2.85
CA LEU A 251 9.18 -8.22 -2.79
C LEU A 251 9.97 -7.54 -3.91
N ASP A 252 10.93 -6.72 -3.53
CA ASP A 252 11.91 -6.09 -4.41
C ASP A 252 13.07 -7.09 -4.59
N VAL A 253 13.11 -7.73 -5.76
CA VAL A 253 14.11 -8.77 -6.10
C VAL A 253 15.38 -8.14 -6.65
N SER A 254 15.22 -7.08 -7.45
CA SER A 254 16.28 -6.20 -7.95
C SER A 254 15.69 -4.81 -8.20
N ASP A 255 16.54 -3.87 -8.63
CA ASP A 255 16.11 -2.50 -8.97
C ASP A 255 15.07 -2.44 -10.10
N THR A 256 14.90 -3.52 -10.86
CA THR A 256 13.99 -3.61 -12.02
C THR A 256 12.96 -4.73 -11.93
N LEU A 257 12.99 -5.55 -10.87
CA LEU A 257 12.11 -6.71 -10.72
C LEU A 257 11.41 -6.67 -9.37
N ARG A 258 10.09 -6.55 -9.41
CA ARG A 258 9.21 -6.57 -8.24
C ARG A 258 8.19 -7.68 -8.34
N LEU A 259 7.95 -8.35 -7.22
CA LEU A 259 6.92 -9.37 -7.08
C LEU A 259 5.84 -8.90 -6.11
N LYS A 260 4.59 -9.30 -6.36
CA LYS A 260 3.51 -9.25 -5.37
C LYS A 260 2.93 -10.65 -5.21
N LEU A 261 2.97 -11.18 -4.00
CA LEU A 261 2.21 -12.36 -3.61
C LEU A 261 1.04 -11.92 -2.75
N SER A 262 -0.18 -12.31 -3.09
CA SER A 262 -1.38 -11.96 -2.32
C SER A 262 -2.40 -13.08 -2.31
N GLY A 263 -3.24 -13.12 -1.28
CA GLY A 263 -4.38 -14.00 -1.22
C GLY A 263 -5.43 -13.45 -0.25
N GLY A 264 -6.68 -13.77 -0.53
CA GLY A 264 -7.80 -13.28 0.26
C GLY A 264 -9.01 -14.19 0.18
N ALA A 265 -9.93 -13.99 1.11
CA ALA A 265 -11.19 -14.72 1.17
C ALA A 265 -12.27 -13.84 1.79
N GLU A 266 -13.50 -14.00 1.32
CA GLU A 266 -14.68 -13.28 1.79
C GLU A 266 -15.87 -14.22 1.95
N ARG A 267 -16.65 -13.98 3.00
CA ARG A 267 -17.93 -14.65 3.27
C ARG A 267 -19.05 -13.63 3.15
N PHE A 268 -19.97 -13.86 2.23
CA PHE A 268 -21.22 -13.13 2.15
C PHE A 268 -22.26 -13.79 3.07
N VAL A 269 -22.89 -12.97 3.91
CA VAL A 269 -23.86 -13.41 4.93
C VAL A 269 -25.16 -12.61 4.92
N LEU A 270 -25.18 -11.48 4.22
CA LEU A 270 -26.39 -10.69 3.98
C LEU A 270 -26.84 -10.96 2.53
N GLY A 271 -28.11 -11.34 2.34
CA GLY A 271 -28.60 -11.82 1.05
C GLY A 271 -28.16 -13.27 0.80
N ASP A 272 -27.79 -13.58 -0.44
CA ASP A 272 -27.31 -14.92 -0.82
C ASP A 272 -25.95 -15.25 -0.19
N GLU A 273 -25.92 -16.30 0.61
CA GLU A 273 -24.70 -16.79 1.24
C GLU A 273 -23.78 -17.46 0.23
N HIS A 274 -22.55 -16.94 0.11
CA HIS A 274 -21.52 -17.55 -0.71
C HIS A 274 -20.12 -17.15 -0.23
N ASN A 275 -19.11 -17.82 -0.78
CA ASN A 275 -17.71 -17.51 -0.53
C ASN A 275 -17.05 -17.05 -1.82
N THR A 276 -16.11 -16.12 -1.68
CA THR A 276 -15.13 -15.79 -2.71
C THR A 276 -13.73 -15.94 -2.11
N TRP A 277 -12.76 -16.32 -2.93
CA TRP A 277 -11.37 -16.38 -2.52
C TRP A 277 -10.46 -16.24 -3.73
N PHE A 278 -9.20 -15.84 -3.49
CA PHE A 278 -8.18 -15.83 -4.51
C PHE A 278 -6.78 -16.05 -3.92
N GLY A 279 -5.88 -16.54 -4.75
CA GLY A 279 -4.44 -16.44 -4.57
C GLY A 279 -3.82 -15.92 -5.87
N GLN A 280 -2.87 -15.00 -5.78
CA GLN A 280 -2.29 -14.30 -6.93
C GLN A 280 -0.81 -14.02 -6.73
N LEU A 281 -0.05 -14.22 -7.81
CA LEU A 281 1.35 -13.84 -7.95
C LEU A 281 1.47 -12.91 -9.16
N ASP A 282 1.92 -11.68 -8.92
CA ASP A 282 2.27 -10.74 -9.97
C ASP A 282 3.77 -10.50 -10.00
N LEU A 283 4.30 -10.31 -11.20
CA LEU A 283 5.69 -9.99 -11.47
C LEU A 283 5.73 -8.77 -12.39
N GLY A 284 6.36 -7.70 -11.96
CA GLY A 284 6.63 -6.50 -12.74
C GLY A 284 8.12 -6.41 -13.05
N TYR A 285 8.45 -6.35 -14.34
CA TYR A 285 9.82 -6.16 -14.82
C TYR A 285 9.91 -4.84 -15.59
N GLU A 286 10.68 -3.90 -15.06
CA GLU A 286 10.91 -2.59 -15.67
C GLU A 286 11.74 -2.73 -16.95
N LEU A 287 11.18 -2.30 -18.07
CA LEU A 287 11.86 -2.25 -19.38
C LEU A 287 12.52 -0.87 -19.60
N GLY A 288 12.10 0.12 -18.83
CA GLY A 288 12.60 1.50 -18.80
C GLY A 288 11.62 2.38 -18.02
N THR A 289 11.92 3.67 -17.88
CA THR A 289 11.11 4.61 -17.07
C THR A 289 9.62 4.61 -17.46
N ASN A 290 9.29 4.43 -18.75
CA ASN A 290 7.91 4.48 -19.25
C ASN A 290 7.42 3.15 -19.83
N ALA A 291 8.03 2.02 -19.45
CA ALA A 291 7.60 0.71 -19.94
C ALA A 291 7.83 -0.41 -18.92
N LEU A 292 6.82 -1.26 -18.71
CA LEU A 292 6.87 -2.39 -17.80
C LEU A 292 6.28 -3.66 -18.45
N LEU A 293 6.96 -4.78 -18.29
CA LEU A 293 6.41 -6.12 -18.56
C LEU A 293 5.75 -6.64 -17.27
N LYS A 294 4.44 -6.92 -17.32
CA LYS A 294 3.71 -7.56 -16.21
C LYS A 294 3.37 -8.99 -16.57
N ILE A 295 3.64 -9.91 -15.65
CA ILE A 295 3.18 -11.30 -15.70
C ILE A 295 2.34 -11.56 -14.45
N SER A 296 1.18 -12.19 -14.61
CA SER A 296 0.26 -12.47 -13.50
C SER A 296 -0.23 -13.90 -13.58
N GLY A 297 -0.17 -14.61 -12.46
CA GLY A 297 -0.80 -15.92 -12.27
C GLY A 297 -1.75 -15.84 -11.08
N ALA A 298 -3.01 -16.22 -11.28
CA ALA A 298 -4.03 -16.21 -10.24
C ALA A 298 -4.85 -17.50 -10.24
N ARG A 299 -5.31 -17.89 -9.05
CA ARG A 299 -6.38 -18.86 -8.87
C ARG A 299 -7.49 -18.20 -8.08
N LYS A 300 -8.71 -18.23 -8.61
CA LYS A 300 -9.87 -17.54 -8.06
C LYS A 300 -10.98 -18.54 -7.80
N GLY A 301 -11.80 -18.28 -6.80
CA GLY A 301 -13.00 -19.04 -6.50
C GLY A 301 -14.15 -18.11 -6.15
N SER A 302 -15.34 -18.44 -6.62
CA SER A 302 -16.57 -17.69 -6.41
C SER A 302 -17.75 -18.65 -6.43
N VAL A 303 -18.60 -18.60 -5.41
CA VAL A 303 -19.79 -19.46 -5.30
C VAL A 303 -19.38 -20.93 -5.35
N ASP A 304 -19.62 -21.63 -6.47
CA ASP A 304 -19.28 -23.03 -6.71
C ASP A 304 -18.26 -23.23 -7.84
N ALA A 305 -17.67 -22.15 -8.34
CA ALA A 305 -16.69 -22.18 -9.43
C ALA A 305 -15.29 -21.78 -8.93
N TYR A 306 -14.27 -22.39 -9.54
CA TYR A 306 -12.89 -21.91 -9.45
C TYR A 306 -12.28 -21.92 -10.84
N TRP A 307 -11.31 -21.03 -11.06
CA TRP A 307 -10.59 -20.93 -12.32
C TRP A 307 -9.16 -20.44 -12.09
N ASN A 308 -8.30 -20.70 -13.05
CA ASN A 308 -6.93 -20.21 -13.07
C ASN A 308 -6.79 -19.18 -14.19
N GLU A 309 -6.05 -18.12 -13.93
CA GLU A 309 -5.76 -17.09 -14.92
C GLU A 309 -4.24 -16.92 -15.00
N LEU A 310 -3.68 -17.00 -16.20
CA LEU A 310 -2.30 -16.67 -16.48
C LEU A 310 -2.27 -15.59 -17.55
N SER A 311 -1.57 -14.49 -17.32
CA SER A 311 -1.48 -13.41 -18.29
C SER A 311 -0.10 -12.77 -18.31
N ALA A 312 0.22 -12.19 -19.46
CA ALA A 312 1.40 -11.37 -19.66
C ALA A 312 1.03 -10.16 -20.52
N GLY A 313 1.62 -9.01 -20.23
CA GLY A 313 1.34 -7.81 -21.00
C GLY A 313 2.38 -6.71 -20.81
N ILE A 314 2.40 -5.80 -21.77
CA ILE A 314 3.24 -4.60 -21.71
C ILE A 314 2.37 -3.44 -21.27
N GLN A 315 2.92 -2.63 -20.37
CA GLN A 315 2.34 -1.39 -19.88
C GLN A 315 3.21 -0.22 -20.33
N LEU A 316 2.59 0.80 -20.90
CA LEU A 316 3.26 2.00 -21.42
C LEU A 316 2.71 3.24 -20.71
N TYR A 317 3.61 4.10 -20.26
CA TYR A 317 3.29 5.30 -19.46
C TYR A 317 3.47 6.59 -20.29
N PHE A 318 2.55 7.55 -20.18
CA PHE A 318 2.55 8.83 -20.90
C PHE A 318 1.62 9.91 -20.29
#